data_AF-F3LCH2-F1
#
_entry.id   AF-F3LCH2-F1
#
_cell.length_a   1.000
_cell.length_b   1.000
_cell.length_c   1.000
_cell.angle_alpha   90.00
_cell.angle_beta   90.00
_cell.angle_gamma   90.00
#
_symmetry.space_group_name_H-M   'P 1'
#
loop_
_entity.id
_entity.type
_entity.pdbx_description
1 polymer ?
#
loop_
_entity_poly.entity_id
_entity_poly.type
_entity_poly.pdbx_seq_one_letter_code
_entity_poly.pdbx_strand_id
1 'polypeptide(L)'
;MKSLSRTDKKKAFRQHIVWVMLLWVLVLISALSVVYAAHDTRNKFNELELLRSQQDTLQVEWGKYLLEESAWASFGRIEKIAIEKLSMQIPVGVDIVMVAAGE
;
A
#
# COMPACT_ATOMS: atom_id res chain seq x y z
N MET A 1 18.28 29.38 69.92
CA MET A 1 17.87 30.30 68.83
C MET A 1 17.62 29.48 67.57
N LYS A 2 16.50 29.73 66.87
CA LYS A 2 15.90 28.99 65.72
C LYS A 2 15.25 27.63 66.02
N SER A 3 14.01 27.70 66.51
CA SER A 3 13.00 26.65 66.32
C SER A 3 12.69 26.52 64.82
N LEU A 4 13.26 25.52 64.16
CA LEU A 4 13.01 25.24 62.75
C LEU A 4 11.58 24.72 62.58
N SER A 5 10.82 25.49 61.82
CA SER A 5 9.37 25.47 61.74
C SER A 5 8.83 24.19 61.11
N ARG A 6 7.82 23.59 61.76
CA ARG A 6 7.01 22.49 61.22
C ARG A 6 6.31 22.83 59.89
N THR A 7 6.28 24.10 59.47
CA THR A 7 5.56 24.57 58.27
C THR A 7 6.20 24.16 56.96
N ASP A 8 7.53 24.01 56.89
CA ASP A 8 8.22 23.73 55.63
C ASP A 8 7.96 22.30 55.13
N LYS A 9 7.88 21.32 56.05
CA LYS A 9 7.50 19.94 55.70
C LYS A 9 6.08 19.85 55.14
N LYS A 10 5.14 20.62 55.69
CA LYS A 10 3.76 20.67 55.18
C LYS A 10 3.70 21.31 53.79
N LYS A 11 4.51 22.33 53.53
CA LYS A 11 4.54 23.03 52.24
C LYS A 11 5.16 22.16 51.14
N ALA A 12 6.26 21.48 51.43
CA ALA A 12 6.88 20.51 50.52
C ALA A 12 5.93 19.34 50.20
N PHE A 13 5.26 18.79 51.21
CA PHE A 13 4.27 17.72 51.02
C PHE A 13 3.08 18.16 50.16
N ARG A 14 2.54 19.36 50.40
CA ARG A 14 1.48 19.94 49.55
C ARG A 14 1.94 20.13 48.11
N GLN A 15 3.18 20.55 47.91
CA GLN A 15 3.73 20.78 46.58
C GLN A 15 3.92 19.48 45.80
N HIS A 16 4.37 18.40 46.45
CA HIS A 16 4.43 17.08 45.82
C HIS A 16 3.04 16.58 45.41
N ILE A 17 2.00 16.78 46.24
CA ILE A 17 0.62 16.41 45.88
C ILE A 17 0.15 17.18 44.64
N VAL A 18 0.42 18.47 44.55
CA VAL A 18 0.07 19.28 43.37
C VAL A 18 0.78 18.77 42.11
N TRP A 19 2.07 18.43 42.20
CA TRP A 19 2.81 17.86 41.08
C TRP A 19 2.27 16.51 40.63
N VAL A 20 1.92 15.62 41.56
CA VAL A 20 1.32 14.31 41.25
C VAL A 20 -0.03 14.49 40.57
N MET A 21 -0.87 15.40 41.08
CA MET A 21 -2.17 15.67 40.48
C MET A 21 -2.03 16.24 39.06
N LEU A 22 -1.08 17.14 38.83
CA LEU A 22 -0.80 17.71 37.52
C LEU A 22 -0.35 16.63 36.53
N LEU A 23 0.60 15.77 36.92
CA LEU A 23 1.06 14.66 36.09
C LEU A 23 -0.08 13.69 35.76
N TRP A 24 -0.96 13.40 36.72
CA TRP A 24 -2.11 12.53 36.50
C TRP A 24 -3.08 13.10 35.45
N VAL A 25 -3.39 14.40 35.53
CA VAL A 25 -4.23 15.08 34.53
C VAL A 25 -3.56 15.07 33.15
N LEU A 26 -2.23 15.26 33.10
CA LEU A 26 -1.48 15.27 31.85
C LEU A 26 -1.51 13.90 31.15
N VAL A 27 -1.42 12.82 31.92
CA VAL A 27 -1.57 11.44 31.42
C VAL A 27 -2.98 11.19 30.89
N LEU A 28 -4.02 11.67 31.57
CA LEU A 28 -5.41 11.54 31.09
C LEU A 28 -5.63 12.29 29.78
N ILE A 29 -5.12 13.52 29.67
CA ILE A 29 -5.21 14.30 28.43
C ILE A 29 -4.47 13.59 27.30
N SER A 30 -3.29 13.03 27.57
CA SER A 30 -2.53 12.25 26.59
C SER A 30 -3.31 11.03 26.13
N ALA A 31 -3.90 10.25 27.04
CA ALA A 31 -4.70 9.08 26.71
C ALA A 31 -5.92 9.44 25.84
N LEU A 32 -6.64 10.51 26.19
CA LEU A 32 -7.77 11.01 25.40
C LEU A 32 -7.34 11.51 24.01
N SER A 33 -6.21 12.22 23.92
CA SER A 33 -5.64 12.67 22.64
C SER A 33 -5.29 11.50 21.72
N VAL A 34 -4.70 10.42 22.26
CA VAL A 34 -4.38 9.22 21.48
C VAL A 34 -5.65 8.53 20.98
N VAL A 35 -6.68 8.43 21.81
CA VAL A 35 -7.98 7.86 21.41
C VAL A 35 -8.65 8.72 20.34
N TYR A 36 -8.61 10.05 20.49
CA TYR A 36 -9.14 10.99 19.50
C TYR A 36 -8.38 10.90 18.17
N ALA A 37 -7.04 10.86 18.21
CA ALA A 37 -6.21 10.67 17.04
C ALA A 37 -6.49 9.32 16.35
N ALA A 38 -6.69 8.25 17.11
CA ALA A 38 -7.06 6.94 16.56
C ALA A 38 -8.47 6.95 15.92
N HIS A 39 -9.41 7.70 16.49
CA HIS A 39 -10.73 7.88 15.91
C HIS A 39 -10.69 8.70 14.61
N ASP A 40 -9.95 9.81 14.60
CA ASP A 40 -9.74 10.65 13.41
C ASP A 40 -9.00 9.90 12.31
N THR A 41 -8.04 9.05 12.70
CA THR A 41 -7.28 8.18 11.78
C THR A 41 -8.22 7.27 11.00
N ARG A 42 -9.31 6.74 11.60
CA ARG A 42 -10.27 5.90 10.87
C ARG A 42 -11.00 6.64 9.76
N ASN A 43 -11.30 7.93 9.94
CA ASN A 43 -11.93 8.73 8.88
C ASN A 43 -10.93 9.15 7.80
N LYS A 44 -9.70 9.51 8.19
CA LYS A 44 -8.63 9.88 7.24
C LYS A 44 -8.08 8.69 6.46
N PHE A 45 -8.12 7.48 7.02
CA PHE A 45 -7.73 6.25 6.31
C PHE A 45 -8.68 5.92 5.17
N ASN A 46 -9.99 6.15 5.34
CA ASN A 46 -10.99 5.80 4.32
C ASN A 46 -10.76 6.56 3.00
N GLU A 47 -10.37 7.83 3.09
CA GLU A 47 -10.06 8.66 1.93
C GLU A 47 -8.75 8.20 1.25
N LEU A 48 -7.73 7.87 2.06
CA LEU A 48 -6.47 7.36 1.55
C LEU A 48 -6.63 5.98 0.87
N GLU A 49 -7.48 5.13 1.43
CA GLU A 49 -7.77 3.79 0.94
C GLU A 49 -8.59 3.82 -0.36
N LEU A 50 -9.48 4.81 -0.51
CA LEU A 50 -10.21 5.03 -1.77
C LEU A 50 -9.28 5.42 -2.92
N LEU A 51 -8.39 6.40 -2.72
CA LEU A 51 -7.41 6.78 -3.75
C LEU A 51 -6.47 5.62 -4.10
N ARG A 52 -6.09 4.81 -3.12
CA ARG A 52 -5.24 3.63 -3.32
C ARG A 52 -5.95 2.56 -4.15
N SER A 53 -7.24 2.31 -3.87
CA SER A 53 -8.06 1.37 -4.63
C SER A 53 -8.23 1.79 -6.10
N GLN A 54 -8.36 3.10 -6.37
CA GLN A 54 -8.40 3.61 -7.74
C GLN A 54 -7.08 3.36 -8.47
N GLN A 55 -5.96 3.57 -7.79
CA GLN A 55 -4.62 3.32 -8.34
C GLN A 55 -4.41 1.83 -8.66
N ASP A 56 -4.84 0.94 -7.78
CA ASP A 56 -4.76 -0.51 -7.98
C ASP A 56 -5.57 -0.95 -9.22
N THR A 57 -6.76 -0.38 -9.43
CA THR A 57 -7.61 -0.71 -10.57
C THR A 57 -6.96 -0.34 -11.90
N LEU A 58 -6.40 0.89 -11.98
CA LEU A 58 -5.66 1.35 -13.15
C LEU A 58 -4.40 0.51 -13.42
N GLN A 59 -3.73 0.04 -12.37
CA GLN A 59 -2.53 -0.77 -12.52
C GLN A 59 -2.83 -2.19 -13.03
N VAL A 60 -3.98 -2.76 -12.65
CA VAL A 60 -4.49 -4.02 -13.21
C VAL A 60 -4.82 -3.84 -14.69
N GLU A 61 -5.50 -2.76 -15.06
CA GLU A 61 -5.87 -2.49 -16.45
C GLU A 61 -4.63 -2.24 -17.33
N TRP A 62 -3.66 -1.48 -16.83
CA TRP A 62 -2.37 -1.30 -17.50
C TRP A 62 -1.60 -2.62 -17.65
N GLY A 63 -1.61 -3.48 -16.63
CA GLY A 63 -1.02 -4.82 -16.70
C GLY A 63 -1.68 -5.70 -17.78
N LYS A 64 -2.99 -5.58 -17.96
CA LYS A 64 -3.73 -6.27 -19.03
C LYS A 64 -3.30 -5.77 -20.41
N TYR A 65 -3.21 -4.46 -20.62
CA TYR A 65 -2.72 -3.91 -21.89
C TYR A 65 -1.27 -4.29 -22.18
N LEU A 66 -0.41 -4.35 -21.16
CA LEU A 66 0.98 -4.77 -21.32
C LEU A 66 1.08 -6.26 -21.70
N LEU A 67 0.19 -7.10 -21.16
CA LEU A 67 0.08 -8.51 -21.56
C LEU A 67 -0.44 -8.66 -22.99
N GLU A 68 -1.40 -7.83 -23.40
CA GLU A 68 -1.87 -7.77 -24.78
C GLU A 68 -0.74 -7.33 -25.71
N GLU A 69 -0.04 -6.23 -25.41
CA GLU A 69 1.07 -5.74 -26.24
C GLU A 69 2.23 -6.73 -26.31
N SER A 70 2.63 -7.32 -25.17
CA SER A 70 3.72 -8.30 -25.13
C SER A 70 3.37 -9.61 -25.84
N ALA A 71 2.11 -10.03 -25.84
CA ALA A 71 1.66 -11.16 -26.66
C ALA A 71 1.85 -10.84 -28.14
N TRP A 72 1.41 -9.67 -28.62
CA TRP A 72 1.55 -9.27 -30.02
C TRP A 72 3.02 -9.01 -30.42
N ALA A 73 3.82 -8.45 -29.53
CA ALA A 73 5.25 -8.23 -29.74
C ALA A 73 6.04 -9.56 -29.77
N SER A 74 5.64 -10.54 -28.96
CA SER A 74 6.21 -11.89 -28.99
C SER A 74 5.86 -12.61 -30.29
N PHE A 75 4.58 -12.62 -30.70
CA PHE A 75 4.15 -13.21 -31.97
C PHE A 75 4.79 -12.52 -33.18
N GLY A 76 4.78 -11.19 -33.25
CA GLY A 76 5.36 -10.44 -34.37
C GLY A 76 6.88 -10.63 -34.51
N ARG A 77 7.60 -10.80 -33.39
CA ARG A 77 9.03 -11.13 -33.41
C ARG A 77 9.28 -12.58 -33.84
N ILE A 78 8.45 -13.53 -33.41
CA ILE A 78 8.54 -14.94 -33.83
C ILE A 78 8.22 -15.08 -35.33
N GLU A 79 7.19 -14.37 -35.81
CA GLU A 79 6.80 -14.33 -37.22
C GLU A 79 7.91 -13.73 -38.09
N LYS A 80 8.48 -12.59 -37.70
CA LYS A 80 9.64 -12.02 -38.39
C LYS A 80 10.82 -12.99 -38.46
N ILE A 81 11.14 -13.65 -37.35
CA ILE A 81 12.23 -14.63 -37.31
C ILE A 81 11.92 -15.85 -38.19
N ALA A 82 10.68 -16.33 -38.23
CA ALA A 82 10.26 -17.44 -39.08
C ALA A 82 10.29 -17.08 -40.57
N ILE A 83 9.87 -15.87 -40.94
CA ILE A 83 9.88 -15.40 -42.34
C ILE A 83 11.33 -15.12 -42.78
N GLU A 84 12.12 -14.37 -42.00
CA GLU A 84 13.48 -13.98 -42.40
C GLU A 84 14.49 -15.12 -42.30
N LYS A 85 14.44 -15.95 -41.25
CA LYS A 85 15.44 -17.03 -41.07
C LYS A 85 15.01 -18.38 -41.61
N LEU A 86 13.71 -18.69 -41.63
CA LEU A 86 13.20 -19.96 -42.17
C LEU A 86 12.56 -19.83 -43.55
N SER A 87 12.52 -18.62 -44.14
CA SER A 87 11.87 -18.35 -45.44
C SER A 87 10.44 -18.90 -45.53
N MET A 88 9.72 -18.94 -44.40
CA MET A 88 8.33 -19.36 -44.38
C MET A 88 7.45 -18.31 -45.08
N GLN A 89 6.76 -18.73 -46.13
CA GLN A 89 5.68 -17.98 -46.77
C GLN A 89 4.34 -18.55 -46.30
N ILE A 90 3.35 -17.69 -46.03
CA ILE A 90 2.00 -18.11 -45.67
C ILE A 90 1.33 -18.65 -46.94
N PRO A 91 1.02 -19.96 -47.03
CA PRO A 91 0.49 -20.54 -48.25
C PRO A 91 -0.95 -20.06 -48.50
N VAL A 92 -1.17 -19.37 -49.62
CA VAL A 92 -2.48 -18.99 -50.12
C VAL A 92 -3.12 -20.16 -50.86
N GLY A 93 -3.92 -20.95 -50.13
CA GLY A 93 -5.04 -21.76 -50.65
C GLY A 93 -4.76 -22.91 -51.63
N VAL A 94 -3.55 -23.08 -52.18
CA VAL A 94 -3.29 -24.04 -53.28
C VAL A 94 -2.24 -25.11 -52.94
N ASP A 95 -1.48 -24.99 -51.85
CA ASP A 95 -0.49 -26.01 -51.43
C ASP A 95 -0.81 -26.60 -50.04
N ILE A 96 -2.03 -27.11 -49.87
CA ILE A 96 -2.38 -27.94 -48.70
C ILE A 96 -2.37 -29.40 -49.17
N VAL A 97 -1.24 -30.09 -49.01
CA VAL A 97 -1.20 -31.55 -49.17
C VAL A 97 -1.67 -32.18 -47.87
N MET A 98 -2.94 -32.58 -47.84
CA MET A 98 -3.49 -33.43 -46.79
C MET A 98 -2.90 -34.82 -46.95
N VAL A 99 -1.94 -35.20 -46.11
CA VAL A 99 -1.49 -36.59 -46.05
C VAL A 99 -2.54 -37.35 -45.23
N ALA A 100 -3.40 -38.09 -45.92
CA ALA A 100 -4.25 -39.07 -45.26
C ALA A 100 -3.34 -40.04 -44.50
N ALA A 101 -3.58 -40.18 -43.20
CA ALA A 101 -2.94 -41.21 -42.39
C ALA A 101 -3.30 -42.56 -43.01
N GLY A 102 -2.32 -43.17 -43.70
CA GLY A 102 -2.40 -44.55 -44.14
C GLY A 102 -2.38 -45.47 -42.92
N GLU A 103 -3.23 -46.50 -42.98
CA GLU A 103 -3.33 -47.61 -42.04
C GLU A 103 -1.99 -48.27 -41.72
#